data_AF-A0A9W4PZR9-F1
#
_entry.id   AF-A0A9W4PZR9-F1
#
_cell.length_a   1.000
_cell.length_b   1.000
_cell.length_c   1.000
_cell.angle_alpha   90.00
_cell.angle_beta   90.00
_cell.angle_gamma   90.00
#
_symmetry.space_group_name_H-M   'P 1'
#
loop_
_entity.id
_entity.type
_entity.pdbx_description
1 polymer ?
#
loop_
_entity_poly.entity_id
_entity_poly.type
_entity_poly.pdbx_seq_one_letter_code
_entity_poly.pdbx_strand_id
1 'polypeptide(L)'
;MPTSLLWGLANPTRFMALSARVLPWMAGVSAIVTATGLYLALFSSPTDYQQGETVRIMYIHVPAAWLALALYTIMSASALGTLVWRHPLADVSQKAAAPIGAAFTLLCLVTGSLWGKPMWGTWWVWDARLTSVLVLFLIYLGILALWRAIEEPGQAARAVAILTLVGFVNIPIVKFSVDWWNTLHQPASVIRMDGATIDASMLWPLFMMAIGLTLLALTLHVSGMRSEILARRVRSLTLKAADQSADHRRPLPLGAGSAGAGPA
;
A
#
# COMPACT_ATOMS: atom_id res chain seq x y z
N MET A 1 1.22 21.85 26.33
CA MET A 1 1.99 20.65 25.94
C MET A 1 2.12 20.65 24.42
N PRO A 2 3.30 20.91 23.83
CA PRO A 2 3.44 20.83 22.39
C PRO A 2 3.33 19.35 22.03
N THR A 3 2.14 18.93 21.60
CA THR A 3 2.00 17.63 20.94
C THR A 3 2.86 17.74 19.69
N SER A 4 3.93 16.94 19.61
CA SER A 4 4.77 16.93 18.41
C SER A 4 3.87 16.77 17.19
N LEU A 5 4.25 17.40 16.07
CA LEU A 5 3.46 17.39 14.82
C LEU A 5 2.93 15.99 14.48
N LEU A 6 3.73 14.96 14.77
CA LEU A 6 3.43 13.53 14.62
C LEU A 6 2.24 13.06 15.49
N TRP A 7 2.21 13.37 16.78
CA TRP A 7 1.06 13.04 17.64
C TRP A 7 -0.20 13.83 17.28
N GLY A 8 -0.04 15.04 16.74
CA GLY A 8 -1.15 15.85 16.24
C GLY A 8 -1.85 15.23 15.03
N LEU A 9 -1.12 14.49 14.18
CA LEU A 9 -1.65 13.85 12.98
C LEU A 9 -2.36 12.51 13.27
N ALA A 10 -2.19 11.93 14.45
CA ALA A 10 -2.97 10.79 14.90
C ALA A 10 -4.48 11.10 15.00
N ASN A 11 -4.86 12.39 15.09
CA ASN A 11 -6.25 12.84 15.06
C ASN A 11 -6.80 12.82 13.61
N PRO A 12 -7.84 12.02 13.31
CA PRO A 12 -8.39 11.91 11.96
C PRO A 12 -8.84 13.24 11.35
N THR A 13 -9.38 14.16 12.15
CA THR A 13 -9.83 15.48 11.68
C THR A 13 -8.65 16.33 11.22
N ARG A 14 -7.55 16.34 11.99
CA ARG A 14 -6.33 17.07 11.64
C ARG A 14 -5.66 16.47 10.42
N PHE A 15 -5.58 15.14 10.34
CA PHE A 15 -5.11 14.42 9.16
C PHE A 15 -5.93 14.79 7.92
N MET A 16 -7.27 14.77 8.01
CA MET A 16 -8.15 15.13 6.89
C MET A 16 -7.99 16.58 6.45
N ALA A 17 -7.78 17.52 7.38
CA ALA A 17 -7.57 18.93 7.04
C ALA A 17 -6.22 19.17 6.34
N LEU A 18 -5.13 18.59 6.87
CA LEU A 18 -3.80 18.72 6.26
C LEU A 18 -3.75 18.05 4.89
N SER A 19 -4.20 16.79 4.82
CA SER A 19 -4.16 16.02 3.58
C SER A 19 -5.02 16.66 2.49
N ALA A 20 -6.13 17.33 2.80
CA ALA A 20 -6.93 18.05 1.81
C ALA A 20 -6.14 19.18 1.12
N ARG A 21 -5.25 19.85 1.85
CA ARG A 21 -4.42 20.95 1.33
C ARG A 21 -3.22 20.44 0.54
N VAL A 22 -2.61 19.36 1.02
CA VAL A 22 -1.33 18.85 0.49
C VAL A 22 -1.53 17.91 -0.70
N LEU A 23 -2.61 17.13 -0.73
CA LEU A 23 -2.86 16.13 -1.78
C LEU A 23 -2.82 16.68 -3.23
N PRO A 24 -3.44 17.84 -3.59
CA PRO A 24 -3.37 18.32 -4.97
C PRO A 24 -1.94 18.66 -5.41
N TRP A 25 -1.12 19.18 -4.50
CA TRP A 25 0.30 19.45 -4.77
C TRP A 25 1.09 18.16 -4.89
N MET A 26 0.86 17.18 -4.01
CA MET A 26 1.47 15.85 -4.13
C MET A 26 1.14 15.20 -5.48
N ALA A 27 -0.13 15.28 -5.91
CA ALA A 27 -0.57 14.74 -7.19
C ALA A 27 0.10 15.46 -8.37
N GLY A 28 0.14 16.80 -8.35
CA GLY A 28 0.79 17.59 -9.40
C GLY A 28 2.28 17.30 -9.50
N VAL A 29 3.01 17.31 -8.37
CA VAL A 29 4.45 17.00 -8.34
C VAL A 29 4.71 15.55 -8.75
N SER A 30 3.92 14.59 -8.25
CA SER A 30 4.04 13.19 -8.64
C SER A 30 3.85 12.99 -10.15
N ALA A 31 2.85 13.65 -10.75
CA ALA A 31 2.60 13.57 -12.18
C ALA A 31 3.77 14.15 -12.99
N ILE A 32 4.26 15.33 -12.61
CA ILE A 32 5.38 15.99 -13.30
C ILE A 32 6.66 15.15 -13.21
N VAL A 33 7.02 14.68 -12.01
CA VAL A 33 8.25 13.90 -11.80
C VAL A 33 8.16 12.55 -12.51
N THR A 34 7.02 11.86 -12.43
CA THR A 34 6.81 10.58 -13.15
C THR A 34 6.87 10.78 -14.67
N ALA A 35 6.23 11.82 -15.22
CA ALA A 35 6.29 12.13 -16.64
C ALA A 35 7.72 12.45 -17.11
N THR A 36 8.45 13.22 -16.30
CA THR A 36 9.87 13.54 -16.57
C THR A 36 10.73 12.28 -16.52
N GLY A 37 10.56 11.43 -15.50
CA GLY A 37 11.27 10.15 -15.39
C GLY A 37 10.97 9.23 -16.58
N LEU A 38 9.70 9.16 -17.02
CA LEU A 38 9.30 8.36 -18.19
C LEU A 38 9.95 8.88 -19.47
N TYR A 39 9.96 10.20 -19.66
CA TYR A 39 10.64 10.81 -20.80
C TYR A 39 12.14 10.46 -20.81
N LEU A 40 12.82 10.61 -19.67
CA LEU A 40 14.23 10.28 -19.54
C LEU A 40 14.49 8.79 -19.76
N ALA A 41 13.64 7.92 -19.21
CA ALA A 41 13.74 6.47 -19.35
C ALA A 41 13.56 5.99 -20.80
N LEU A 42 12.63 6.59 -21.54
CA LEU A 42 12.26 6.15 -22.89
C LEU A 42 13.07 6.80 -24.01
N PHE A 43 13.52 8.05 -23.82
CA PHE A 43 14.14 8.82 -24.90
C PHE A 43 15.57 9.26 -24.61
N SER A 44 15.93 9.48 -23.34
CA SER A 44 17.27 10.00 -22.99
C SER A 44 18.25 8.92 -22.52
N SER A 45 17.76 7.84 -21.92
CA SER A 45 18.60 6.72 -21.52
C SER A 45 19.27 6.09 -22.75
N PRO A 46 20.59 5.85 -22.71
CA PRO A 46 21.24 5.03 -23.72
C PRO A 46 20.76 3.57 -23.63
N THR A 47 20.99 2.82 -24.71
CA THR A 47 20.88 1.36 -24.70
C THR A 47 22.03 0.75 -23.91
N ASP A 48 21.74 -0.35 -23.22
CA ASP A 48 22.80 -1.13 -22.58
C ASP A 48 23.55 -2.00 -23.59
N TYR A 49 24.86 -2.19 -23.40
CA TYR A 49 25.69 -2.98 -24.30
C TYR A 49 25.27 -4.46 -24.37
N GLN A 50 24.84 -5.04 -23.26
CA GLN A 50 24.40 -6.45 -23.20
C GLN A 50 22.88 -6.57 -23.39
N GLN A 51 22.11 -5.66 -22.81
CA GLN A 51 20.65 -5.75 -22.76
C GLN A 51 19.95 -4.98 -23.90
N GLY A 52 20.67 -4.15 -24.65
CA GLY A 52 20.10 -3.31 -25.69
C GLY A 52 18.99 -2.40 -25.17
N GLU A 53 17.89 -2.32 -25.92
CA GLU A 53 16.68 -1.56 -25.57
C GLU A 53 15.91 -2.14 -24.36
N THR A 54 16.12 -3.43 -24.04
CA THR A 54 15.38 -4.09 -22.96
C THR A 54 15.72 -3.56 -21.57
N VAL A 55 16.88 -2.88 -21.43
CA VAL A 55 17.25 -2.17 -20.20
C VAL A 55 16.21 -1.15 -19.77
N ARG A 56 15.41 -0.61 -20.70
CA ARG A 56 14.36 0.37 -20.35
C ARG A 56 13.27 -0.20 -19.44
N ILE A 57 13.08 -1.53 -19.43
CA ILE A 57 12.16 -2.20 -18.51
C ILE A 57 12.59 -1.99 -17.05
N MET A 58 13.91 -1.87 -16.80
CA MET A 58 14.49 -1.59 -15.48
C MET A 58 13.86 -0.39 -14.79
N TYR A 59 13.60 0.68 -15.55
CA TYR A 59 13.10 1.94 -15.03
C TYR A 59 11.71 1.85 -14.42
N ILE A 60 10.95 0.80 -14.76
CA ILE A 60 9.67 0.47 -14.12
C ILE A 60 9.84 -0.68 -13.13
N HIS A 61 10.53 -1.75 -13.56
CA HIS A 61 10.64 -2.99 -12.81
C HIS A 61 11.31 -2.78 -11.45
N VAL A 62 12.47 -2.12 -11.42
CA VAL A 62 13.26 -1.96 -10.19
C VAL A 62 12.53 -1.09 -9.17
N PRO A 63 12.00 0.11 -9.53
CA PRO A 63 11.15 0.86 -8.61
C PRO A 63 9.90 0.11 -8.15
N ALA A 64 9.26 -0.66 -9.02
CA ALA A 64 8.09 -1.45 -8.64
C ALA A 64 8.45 -2.53 -7.59
N ALA A 65 9.59 -3.21 -7.76
CA ALA A 65 10.10 -4.17 -6.78
C ALA A 65 10.38 -3.50 -5.42
N TRP A 66 11.01 -2.32 -5.42
CA TRP A 66 11.27 -1.56 -4.18
C TRP A 66 9.97 -1.13 -3.49
N LEU A 67 9.01 -0.62 -4.26
CA LEU A 67 7.73 -0.15 -3.71
C LEU A 67 6.85 -1.29 -3.21
N ALA A 68 6.88 -2.46 -3.83
CA ALA A 68 6.23 -3.66 -3.33
C ALA A 68 6.72 -4.00 -1.90
N LEU A 69 8.03 -4.02 -1.68
CA LEU A 69 8.62 -4.29 -0.36
C LEU A 69 8.39 -3.15 0.65
N ALA A 70 8.53 -1.90 0.20
CA ALA A 70 8.37 -0.73 1.04
C ALA A 70 6.93 -0.59 1.55
N LEU A 71 5.93 -0.77 0.67
CA LEU A 71 4.53 -0.70 1.06
C LEU A 71 4.14 -1.84 1.99
N TYR A 72 4.68 -3.05 1.80
CA TYR A 72 4.45 -4.14 2.75
C TYR A 72 5.05 -3.81 4.11
N THR A 73 6.25 -3.22 4.13
CA THR A 73 6.89 -2.75 5.38
C THR A 73 6.06 -1.66 6.07
N ILE A 74 5.50 -0.71 5.33
CA ILE A 74 4.57 0.30 5.87
C ILE A 74 3.32 -0.36 6.45
N MET A 75 2.79 -1.39 5.79
CA MET A 75 1.67 -2.17 6.32
C MET A 75 2.04 -2.90 7.60
N SER A 76 3.24 -3.50 7.71
CA SER A 76 3.70 -4.16 8.93
C SER A 76 3.90 -3.17 10.08
N ALA A 77 4.44 -1.98 9.82
CA ALA A 77 4.49 -0.91 10.82
C ALA A 77 3.08 -0.47 11.25
N SER A 78 2.14 -0.39 10.31
CA SER A 78 0.73 -0.09 10.57
C SER A 78 0.04 -1.23 11.35
N ALA A 79 0.41 -2.49 11.13
CA ALA A 79 -0.08 -3.64 11.88
C ALA A 79 0.34 -3.55 13.36
N LEU A 80 1.61 -3.23 13.62
CA LEU A 80 2.09 -2.94 14.98
C LEU A 80 1.37 -1.73 15.59
N GLY A 81 1.20 -0.66 14.80
CA GLY A 81 0.35 0.49 15.11
C GLY A 81 -1.02 0.10 15.65
N THR A 82 -1.66 -0.85 14.97
CA THR A 82 -3.00 -1.35 15.28
C THR A 82 -3.03 -2.21 16.54
N LEU A 83 -2.10 -3.17 16.66
CA LEU A 83 -2.12 -4.18 17.73
C LEU A 83 -1.52 -3.68 19.05
N VAL A 84 -0.39 -2.96 18.98
CA VAL A 84 0.38 -2.55 20.17
C VAL A 84 -0.14 -1.23 20.71
N TRP A 85 -0.22 -0.20 19.87
CA TRP A 85 -0.56 1.16 20.30
C TRP A 85 -2.02 1.55 20.11
N ARG A 86 -2.81 0.71 19.44
CA ARG A 86 -4.20 1.01 19.07
C ARG A 86 -4.33 2.36 18.36
N HIS A 87 -3.37 2.66 17.48
CA HIS A 87 -3.26 3.94 16.83
C HIS A 87 -4.46 4.20 15.89
N PRO A 88 -5.17 5.35 15.98
CA PRO A 88 -6.48 5.55 15.33
C PRO A 88 -6.49 5.48 13.80
N LEU A 89 -5.34 5.66 13.16
CA LEU A 89 -5.19 5.65 11.70
C LEU A 89 -4.35 4.49 11.17
N ALA A 90 -3.88 3.59 12.05
CA ALA A 90 -2.95 2.55 11.63
C ALA A 90 -3.63 1.50 10.76
N ASP A 91 -4.81 1.02 11.14
CA ASP A 91 -5.58 0.08 10.34
C ASP A 91 -6.08 0.71 9.02
N VAL A 92 -6.42 2.00 9.04
CA VAL A 92 -6.73 2.81 7.84
C VAL A 92 -5.54 2.84 6.89
N SER A 93 -4.33 3.13 7.40
CA SER A 93 -3.09 3.13 6.62
C SER A 93 -2.83 1.76 5.99
N GLN A 94 -2.95 0.69 6.79
CA GLN A 94 -2.74 -0.68 6.33
C GLN A 94 -3.72 -1.05 5.20
N LYS A 95 -5.01 -0.75 5.37
CA LYS A 95 -6.04 -1.05 4.38
C LYS A 95 -5.85 -0.26 3.09
N ALA A 96 -5.45 1.00 3.18
CA ALA A 96 -5.19 1.85 2.02
C ALA A 96 -3.92 1.44 1.24
N ALA A 97 -2.88 0.97 1.93
CA ALA A 97 -1.62 0.55 1.30
C ALA A 97 -1.73 -0.80 0.56
N ALA A 98 -2.56 -1.72 1.06
CA ALA A 98 -2.69 -3.07 0.51
C ALA A 98 -2.92 -3.15 -1.02
N PRO A 99 -3.89 -2.44 -1.63
CA PRO A 99 -4.11 -2.52 -3.07
C PRO A 99 -2.97 -1.90 -3.88
N ILE A 100 -2.28 -0.89 -3.34
CA ILE A 100 -1.16 -0.21 -4.00
C ILE A 100 0.05 -1.15 -4.03
N GLY A 101 0.36 -1.79 -2.90
CA GLY A 101 1.44 -2.77 -2.81
C GLY A 101 1.18 -3.99 -3.69
N ALA A 102 -0.06 -4.49 -3.73
CA ALA A 102 -0.46 -5.56 -4.64
C ALA A 102 -0.22 -5.18 -6.12
N ALA A 103 -0.59 -3.96 -6.51
CA ALA A 103 -0.40 -3.47 -7.88
C ALA A 103 1.09 -3.37 -8.26
N PHE A 104 1.95 -2.82 -7.39
CA PHE A 104 3.39 -2.79 -7.64
C PHE A 104 4.03 -4.18 -7.65
N THR A 105 3.54 -5.11 -6.82
CA THR A 105 4.02 -6.49 -6.84
C THR A 105 3.64 -7.19 -8.15
N LEU A 106 2.41 -7.00 -8.63
CA LEU A 106 1.98 -7.50 -9.95
C LEU A 106 2.80 -6.87 -11.08
N LEU A 107 3.00 -5.55 -11.03
CA LEU A 107 3.81 -4.83 -12.01
C LEU A 107 5.25 -5.38 -12.04
N CYS A 108 5.84 -5.63 -10.87
CA CYS A 108 7.15 -6.27 -10.73
C CYS A 108 7.17 -7.67 -11.37
N LEU A 109 6.19 -8.52 -11.11
CA LEU A 109 6.11 -9.87 -11.69
C LEU A 109 5.98 -9.83 -13.22
N VAL A 110 5.08 -8.99 -13.75
CA VAL A 110 4.85 -8.86 -15.20
C VAL A 110 6.09 -8.30 -15.89
N THR A 111 6.62 -7.18 -15.42
CA THR A 111 7.80 -6.55 -16.02
C THR A 111 9.05 -7.43 -15.86
N GLY A 112 9.18 -8.14 -14.74
CA GLY A 112 10.28 -9.08 -14.52
C GLY A 112 10.23 -10.26 -15.49
N SER A 113 9.04 -10.78 -15.78
CA SER A 113 8.85 -11.82 -16.79
C SER A 113 9.19 -11.33 -18.20
N LEU A 114 8.73 -10.13 -18.56
CA LEU A 114 9.06 -9.47 -19.83
C LEU A 114 10.56 -9.23 -20.01
N TRP A 115 11.25 -8.87 -18.94
CA TRP A 115 12.70 -8.66 -18.95
C TRP A 115 13.48 -9.97 -18.94
N GLY A 116 12.97 -10.99 -18.23
CA GLY A 116 13.64 -12.29 -18.14
C GLY A 116 13.68 -13.05 -19.46
N LYS A 117 12.68 -12.90 -20.33
CA LYS A 117 12.64 -13.60 -21.62
C LYS A 117 13.86 -13.32 -22.52
N PRO A 118 14.24 -12.06 -22.81
CA PRO A 118 15.42 -11.76 -23.60
C PRO A 118 16.73 -12.04 -22.85
N MET A 119 16.77 -11.87 -21.52
CA MET A 119 18.02 -11.98 -20.74
C MET A 119 18.41 -13.43 -20.41
N TRP A 120 17.43 -14.29 -20.16
CA TRP A 120 17.65 -15.67 -19.68
C TRP A 120 16.92 -16.72 -20.52
N GLY A 121 16.28 -16.33 -21.63
CA GLY A 121 15.59 -17.23 -22.54
C GLY A 121 14.23 -17.75 -22.04
N THR A 122 13.81 -17.41 -20.82
CA THR A 122 12.57 -17.90 -20.18
C THR A 122 11.79 -16.78 -19.51
N TRP A 123 10.46 -16.92 -19.47
CA TRP A 123 9.54 -16.02 -18.80
C TRP A 123 9.48 -16.22 -17.29
N TRP A 124 9.84 -17.42 -16.83
CA TRP A 124 9.74 -17.83 -15.43
C TRP A 124 10.73 -18.95 -15.11
N VAL A 125 11.24 -18.92 -13.89
CA VAL A 125 11.89 -20.05 -13.22
C VAL A 125 11.43 -20.11 -11.78
N TRP A 126 11.43 -21.30 -11.19
CA TRP A 126 11.06 -21.51 -9.80
C TRP A 126 12.25 -21.30 -8.86
N ASP A 127 12.93 -20.16 -8.98
CA ASP A 127 14.02 -19.80 -8.07
C ASP A 127 13.49 -19.10 -6.80
N ALA A 128 14.37 -18.91 -5.81
CA ALA A 128 14.00 -18.31 -4.55
C ALA A 128 13.52 -16.85 -4.68
N ARG A 129 13.99 -16.10 -5.69
CA ARG A 129 13.61 -14.71 -5.94
C ARG A 129 12.18 -14.63 -6.45
N LEU A 130 11.94 -15.26 -7.60
CA LEU A 130 10.68 -15.22 -8.30
C LEU A 130 9.57 -15.81 -7.42
N THR A 131 9.86 -16.95 -6.79
CA THR A 131 8.89 -17.63 -5.92
C THR A 131 8.53 -16.78 -4.71
N SER A 132 9.49 -16.14 -4.04
CA SER A 132 9.18 -15.29 -2.88
C SER A 132 8.42 -14.02 -3.25
N VAL A 133 8.65 -13.43 -4.43
CA VAL A 133 7.84 -12.30 -4.94
C VAL A 133 6.44 -12.75 -5.33
N LEU A 134 6.26 -13.94 -5.91
CA LEU A 134 4.93 -14.51 -6.15
C LEU A 134 4.18 -14.76 -4.85
N VAL A 135 4.85 -15.34 -3.84
CA VAL A 135 4.28 -15.52 -2.50
C VAL A 135 3.90 -14.16 -1.90
N LEU A 136 4.72 -13.12 -2.05
CA LEU A 136 4.39 -11.76 -1.62
C LEU A 136 3.08 -11.27 -2.26
N PHE A 137 2.93 -11.49 -3.57
CA PHE A 137 1.71 -11.12 -4.30
C PHE A 137 0.48 -11.87 -3.77
N LEU A 138 0.59 -13.18 -3.54
CA LEU A 138 -0.49 -13.98 -2.98
C LEU A 138 -0.87 -13.54 -1.56
N ILE A 139 0.11 -13.17 -0.74
CA ILE A 139 -0.15 -12.62 0.60
C ILE A 139 -0.90 -11.28 0.49
N TYR A 140 -0.51 -10.40 -0.44
CA TYR A 140 -1.27 -9.17 -0.71
C TYR A 140 -2.72 -9.45 -1.09
N LEU A 141 -2.96 -10.40 -1.99
CA LEU A 141 -4.32 -10.80 -2.36
C LEU A 141 -5.10 -11.39 -1.16
N GLY A 142 -4.44 -12.21 -0.34
CA GLY A 142 -5.01 -12.74 0.90
C GLY A 142 -5.40 -11.64 1.88
N ILE A 143 -4.57 -10.62 2.06
CA ILE A 143 -4.88 -9.44 2.88
C ILE A 143 -6.09 -8.67 2.33
N LEU A 144 -6.14 -8.44 1.02
CA LEU A 144 -7.28 -7.76 0.36
C LEU A 144 -8.58 -8.56 0.51
N ALA A 145 -8.51 -9.88 0.36
CA ALA A 145 -9.65 -10.77 0.57
C ALA A 145 -10.12 -10.75 2.02
N LEU A 146 -9.19 -10.82 2.99
CA LEU A 146 -9.51 -10.84 4.42
C LEU A 146 -10.17 -9.52 4.87
N TRP A 147 -9.73 -8.37 4.35
CA TRP A 147 -10.40 -7.09 4.57
C TRP A 147 -11.84 -7.04 4.07
N ARG A 148 -12.19 -7.83 3.05
CA ARG A 148 -13.53 -7.90 2.47
C ARG A 148 -14.40 -8.97 3.13
N ALA A 149 -13.80 -10.05 3.62
CA ALA A 149 -14.50 -11.20 4.18
C ALA A 149 -15.04 -10.94 5.61
N ILE A 150 -14.37 -10.08 6.40
CA ILE A 150 -14.77 -9.78 7.77
C ILE A 150 -15.53 -8.45 7.82
N GLU A 151 -16.81 -8.49 8.18
CA GLU A 151 -17.70 -7.31 8.18
C GLU A 151 -17.46 -6.35 9.36
N GLU A 152 -17.08 -6.90 10.51
CA GLU A 152 -16.81 -6.15 11.73
C GLU A 152 -15.41 -5.51 11.64
N PRO A 153 -15.31 -4.16 11.58
CA PRO A 153 -14.05 -3.49 11.28
C PRO A 153 -12.91 -3.79 12.25
N GLY A 154 -13.19 -3.92 13.55
CA GLY A 154 -12.18 -4.17 14.58
C GLY A 154 -11.57 -5.57 14.47
N GLN A 155 -12.40 -6.59 14.26
CA GLN A 155 -11.99 -7.96 14.00
C GLN A 155 -11.20 -8.06 12.70
N ALA A 156 -11.68 -7.41 11.63
CA ALA A 156 -10.96 -7.35 10.35
C ALA A 156 -9.57 -6.74 10.53
N ALA A 157 -9.48 -5.59 11.21
CA ALA A 157 -8.22 -4.91 11.47
C ALA A 157 -7.21 -5.77 12.24
N ARG A 158 -7.67 -6.49 13.28
CA ARG A 158 -6.80 -7.39 14.06
C ARG A 158 -6.35 -8.60 13.24
N ALA A 159 -7.27 -9.28 12.56
CA ALA A 159 -6.95 -10.46 11.77
C ALA A 159 -5.97 -10.13 10.64
N VAL A 160 -6.20 -9.02 9.93
CA VAL A 160 -5.28 -8.57 8.87
C VAL A 160 -3.95 -8.12 9.43
N ALA A 161 -3.91 -7.44 10.58
CA ALA A 161 -2.65 -7.05 11.20
C ALA A 161 -1.78 -8.26 11.54
N ILE A 162 -2.39 -9.33 12.11
CA ILE A 162 -1.67 -10.58 12.40
C ILE A 162 -1.14 -11.22 11.11
N LEU A 163 -1.98 -11.39 10.08
CA LEU A 163 -1.56 -11.95 8.79
C LEU A 163 -0.43 -11.13 8.15
N THR A 164 -0.52 -9.80 8.21
CA THR A 164 0.48 -8.88 7.68
C THR A 164 1.83 -9.08 8.35
N LEU A 165 1.85 -9.22 9.69
CA LEU A 165 3.08 -9.45 10.45
C LEU A 165 3.69 -10.83 10.20
N VAL A 166 2.87 -11.88 10.09
CA VAL A 166 3.35 -13.21 9.70
C VAL A 166 3.98 -13.16 8.29
N GLY A 167 3.29 -12.53 7.34
CA GLY A 167 3.81 -12.38 5.97
C GLY A 167 5.03 -11.46 5.88
N PHE A 168 5.32 -10.63 6.89
CA PHE A 168 6.51 -9.77 6.90
C PHE A 168 7.81 -10.59 6.91
N VAL A 169 7.77 -11.84 7.38
CA VAL A 169 8.90 -12.79 7.27
C VAL A 169 9.32 -13.01 5.81
N ASN A 170 8.40 -12.86 4.86
CA ASN A 170 8.73 -12.97 3.45
C ASN A 170 9.56 -11.78 2.93
N ILE A 171 9.53 -10.61 3.58
CA ILE A 171 10.31 -9.44 3.15
C ILE A 171 11.82 -9.67 3.20
N PRO A 172 12.44 -10.17 4.29
CA PRO A 172 13.86 -10.51 4.28
C PRO A 172 14.18 -11.69 3.35
N ILE A 173 13.30 -12.68 3.22
CA ILE A 173 13.46 -13.76 2.23
C ILE A 173 13.54 -13.14 0.83
N VAL A 174 12.65 -12.20 0.53
CA VAL A 174 12.75 -11.43 -0.69
C VAL A 174 14.07 -10.63 -0.65
N LYS A 175 14.39 -9.75 0.28
CA LYS A 175 15.60 -8.92 0.17
C LYS A 175 16.91 -9.72 -0.06
N PHE A 176 17.08 -10.85 0.62
CA PHE A 176 18.33 -11.60 0.68
C PHE A 176 18.35 -12.89 -0.16
N SER A 177 17.29 -13.25 -0.90
CA SER A 177 17.30 -14.55 -1.60
C SER A 177 18.44 -14.71 -2.62
N VAL A 178 18.95 -13.60 -3.16
CA VAL A 178 20.05 -13.60 -4.14
C VAL A 178 21.40 -13.87 -3.46
N ASP A 179 21.50 -13.59 -2.16
CA ASP A 179 22.69 -13.86 -1.34
C ASP A 179 22.63 -15.28 -0.75
N TRP A 180 21.42 -15.76 -0.43
CA TRP A 180 21.21 -17.06 0.23
C TRP A 180 21.14 -18.24 -0.75
N TRP A 181 20.73 -18.03 -2.00
CA TRP A 181 20.58 -19.10 -3.00
C TRP A 181 21.15 -18.70 -4.36
N ASN A 182 21.51 -19.73 -5.15
CA ASN A 182 21.77 -19.57 -6.57
C ASN A 182 20.46 -19.21 -7.29
N THR A 183 20.38 -18.00 -7.82
CA THR A 183 19.23 -17.52 -8.59
C THR A 183 19.69 -17.00 -9.95
N LEU A 184 18.78 -16.91 -10.93
CA LEU A 184 19.11 -16.22 -12.19
C LEU A 184 19.38 -14.73 -11.98
N HIS A 185 18.93 -14.19 -10.84
CA HIS A 185 19.11 -12.81 -10.48
C HIS A 185 20.54 -12.59 -9.98
N GLN A 186 21.26 -11.72 -10.68
CA GLN A 186 22.50 -11.14 -10.17
C GLN A 186 22.21 -10.36 -8.87
N PRO A 187 23.16 -10.27 -7.92
CA PRO A 187 23.02 -9.42 -6.74
C PRO A 187 22.73 -7.97 -7.15
N ALA A 188 21.45 -7.59 -7.04
CA ALA A 188 20.92 -6.32 -7.50
C ALA A 188 21.26 -5.22 -6.49
N SER A 189 22.46 -4.68 -6.63
CA SER A 189 22.87 -3.46 -5.94
C SER A 189 23.25 -2.44 -6.98
N VAL A 190 22.27 -1.60 -7.36
CA VAL A 190 22.46 -0.39 -8.19
C VAL A 190 23.59 0.47 -7.60
N ILE A 191 23.74 0.45 -6.28
CA ILE A 191 24.85 1.04 -5.52
C ILE A 191 25.44 -0.05 -4.62
N ARG A 192 26.75 -0.29 -4.74
CA ARG A 192 27.55 -1.12 -3.82
C ARG A 192 28.55 -0.22 -3.07
N MET A 193 29.22 -0.76 -2.05
CA MET A 193 30.21 0.00 -1.26
C MET A 193 31.39 0.50 -2.09
N ASP A 194 31.65 -0.12 -3.24
CA ASP A 194 32.69 0.19 -4.24
C ASP A 194 32.20 1.10 -5.38
N GLY A 195 30.92 1.50 -5.40
CA GLY A 195 30.36 2.43 -6.39
C GLY A 195 29.06 1.95 -7.04
N ALA A 196 28.56 2.72 -8.00
CA ALA A 196 27.39 2.32 -8.77
C ALA A 196 27.74 1.19 -9.75
N THR A 197 26.87 0.20 -9.86
CA THR A 197 27.05 -0.94 -10.79
C THR A 197 26.51 -0.68 -12.19
N ILE A 198 25.91 0.49 -12.39
CA ILE A 198 25.27 0.94 -13.62
C ILE A 198 25.86 2.30 -13.98
N ASP A 199 26.04 2.56 -15.27
CA ASP A 199 26.52 3.84 -15.78
C ASP A 199 25.65 5.01 -15.29
N ALA A 200 26.29 6.14 -14.97
CA ALA A 200 25.61 7.32 -14.44
C ALA A 200 24.49 7.84 -15.35
N SER A 201 24.63 7.67 -16.67
CA SER A 201 23.61 8.04 -17.66
C SER A 201 22.30 7.27 -17.52
N MET A 202 22.32 6.06 -16.94
CA MET A 202 21.14 5.23 -16.68
C MET A 202 20.65 5.36 -15.23
N LEU A 203 21.52 5.74 -14.28
CA LEU A 203 21.13 5.98 -12.89
C LEU A 203 20.14 7.14 -12.74
N TRP A 204 20.36 8.24 -13.47
CA TRP A 204 19.50 9.41 -13.35
C TRP A 204 18.04 9.14 -13.77
N PRO A 205 17.77 8.54 -14.95
CA PRO A 205 16.41 8.08 -15.29
C PRO A 205 15.82 7.13 -14.25
N LEU A 206 16.62 6.18 -13.73
CA LEU A 206 16.17 5.23 -12.71
C LEU A 206 15.74 5.93 -11.42
N PHE A 207 16.53 6.88 -10.91
CA PHE A 207 16.17 7.62 -9.71
C PHE A 207 14.98 8.56 -9.91
N MET A 208 14.88 9.20 -11.08
CA MET A 208 13.69 10.01 -11.41
C MET A 208 12.42 9.16 -11.42
N MET A 209 12.49 7.95 -12.00
CA MET A 209 11.37 7.01 -11.94
C MET A 209 11.10 6.48 -10.53
N ALA A 210 12.14 6.15 -9.76
CA ALA A 210 11.98 5.72 -8.37
C ALA A 210 11.30 6.79 -7.50
N ILE A 211 11.73 8.05 -7.63
CA ILE A 211 11.14 9.17 -6.90
C ILE A 211 9.71 9.43 -7.40
N GLY A 212 9.48 9.49 -8.70
CA GLY A 212 8.16 9.72 -9.29
C GLY A 212 7.13 8.68 -8.85
N LEU A 213 7.48 7.39 -8.94
CA LEU A 213 6.62 6.29 -8.51
C LEU A 213 6.44 6.24 -7.00
N THR A 214 7.46 6.62 -6.20
CA THR A 214 7.32 6.76 -4.75
C THR A 214 6.33 7.87 -4.40
N LEU A 215 6.45 9.05 -5.02
CA LEU A 215 5.51 10.15 -4.85
C LEU A 215 4.10 9.75 -5.27
N LEU A 216 3.97 8.96 -6.35
CA LEU A 216 2.69 8.41 -6.80
C LEU A 216 2.09 7.47 -5.75
N ALA A 217 2.88 6.50 -5.27
CA ALA A 217 2.45 5.57 -4.23
C ALA A 217 2.01 6.29 -2.96
N LEU A 218 2.76 7.30 -2.51
CA LEU A 218 2.41 8.12 -1.34
C LEU A 218 1.13 8.94 -1.58
N THR A 219 0.97 9.53 -2.77
CA THR A 219 -0.24 10.28 -3.14
C THR A 219 -1.46 9.37 -3.11
N LEU A 220 -1.37 8.19 -3.73
CA LEU A 220 -2.43 7.19 -3.73
C LEU A 220 -2.72 6.67 -2.32
N HIS A 221 -1.70 6.49 -1.49
CA HIS A 221 -1.86 6.03 -0.11
C HIS A 221 -2.60 7.04 0.75
N VAL A 222 -2.19 8.32 0.71
CA VAL A 222 -2.89 9.41 1.42
C VAL A 222 -4.32 9.57 0.91
N SER A 223 -4.53 9.51 -0.41
CA SER A 223 -5.87 9.54 -1.01
C SER A 223 -6.74 8.36 -0.52
N GLY A 224 -6.19 7.15 -0.52
CA GLY A 224 -6.85 5.93 -0.04
C GLY A 224 -7.21 6.00 1.44
N MET A 225 -6.31 6.52 2.29
CA MET A 225 -6.60 6.72 3.71
C MET A 225 -7.76 7.70 3.91
N ARG A 226 -7.79 8.81 3.16
CA ARG A 226 -8.91 9.77 3.21
C ARG A 226 -10.22 9.11 2.81
N SER A 227 -10.22 8.35 1.71
CA SER A 227 -11.39 7.63 1.22
C SER A 227 -11.92 6.63 2.24
N GLU A 228 -11.04 5.88 2.91
CA GLU A 228 -11.43 4.93 3.96
C GLU A 228 -12.00 5.66 5.20
N ILE A 229 -11.41 6.78 5.64
CA ILE A 229 -11.95 7.58 6.75
C ILE A 229 -13.36 8.09 6.41
N LEU A 230 -13.54 8.60 5.19
CA LEU A 230 -14.84 9.09 4.71
C LEU A 230 -15.86 7.95 4.62
N ALA A 231 -15.46 6.78 4.10
CA ALA A 231 -16.33 5.60 4.01
C ALA A 231 -16.80 5.14 5.39
N ARG A 232 -15.92 5.11 6.40
CA ARG A 232 -16.29 4.79 7.79
C ARG A 232 -17.26 5.82 8.37
N ARG A 233 -17.05 7.11 8.08
CA ARG A 233 -17.94 8.18 8.53
C ARG A 233 -19.33 8.05 7.92
N VAL A 234 -19.43 7.76 6.61
CA VAL A 234 -20.69 7.48 5.92
C VAL A 234 -21.38 6.28 6.57
N ARG A 235 -20.68 5.15 6.74
CA ARG A 235 -21.24 3.95 7.40
C ARG A 235 -21.81 4.25 8.78
N SER A 236 -21.09 5.01 9.61
CA SER A 236 -21.55 5.38 10.96
C SER A 236 -22.79 6.28 10.93
N LEU A 237 -22.86 7.24 10.01
CA LEU A 237 -24.02 8.12 9.88
C LEU A 237 -25.25 7.36 9.36
N THR A 238 -25.08 6.44 8.41
CA THR A 238 -26.16 5.59 7.90
C THR A 238 -26.77 4.72 9.01
N LEU A 239 -25.95 4.10 9.85
CA LEU A 239 -26.45 3.30 10.99
C LEU A 239 -27.25 4.16 11.98
N LYS A 240 -26.74 5.35 12.34
CA LYS A 240 -27.47 6.27 13.24
C LYS A 240 -28.80 6.75 12.66
N ALA A 241 -28.84 7.03 11.35
CA ALA A 241 -30.08 7.43 10.69
C ALA A 241 -31.09 6.27 10.66
N ALA A 242 -30.63 5.04 10.45
CA ALA A 242 -31.48 3.85 10.53
C ALA A 242 -32.07 3.67 11.94
N ASP A 243 -31.27 3.79 12.99
CA ASP A 243 -31.73 3.68 14.38
C ASP A 243 -32.78 4.75 14.72
N GLN A 244 -32.55 6.01 14.33
CA GLN A 244 -33.52 7.10 14.53
C GLN A 244 -34.83 6.86 13.79
N SER A 245 -34.76 6.34 12.57
CA SER A 245 -35.96 6.01 11.79
C SER A 245 -36.76 4.83 12.38
N ALA A 246 -36.08 3.88 13.04
CA ALA A 246 -36.72 2.77 13.74
C ALA A 246 -37.42 3.23 15.03
N ASP A 247 -36.79 4.16 15.77
CA ASP A 247 -37.37 4.70 17.01
C ASP A 247 -38.62 5.55 16.73
N HIS A 248 -38.63 6.33 15.64
CA HIS A 248 -39.82 7.08 15.21
C HIS A 248 -40.99 6.19 14.77
N ARG A 249 -40.73 4.93 14.40
CA ARG A 249 -41.77 3.95 14.01
C ARG A 249 -42.26 3.09 15.17
N ARG A 250 -41.72 3.25 16.39
CA ARG A 250 -42.23 2.51 17.54
C ARG A 250 -43.64 3.03 17.89
N PRO A 251 -44.66 2.16 17.96
CA PRO A 251 -45.97 2.55 18.48
C PRO A 251 -45.79 3.14 19.88
N LEU A 252 -46.46 4.27 20.15
CA LEU A 252 -46.55 4.80 21.51
C LEU A 252 -47.06 3.67 22.43
N PRO A 253 -46.51 3.51 23.64
CA PRO A 253 -47.06 2.56 24.60
C PRO A 253 -48.54 2.87 24.72
N LEU A 254 -49.41 1.93 24.32
CA LEU A 254 -50.84 2.03 24.54
C LEU A 254 -51.00 2.29 26.04
N GLY A 255 -51.46 3.50 26.36
CA GLY A 255 -51.53 3.96 27.74
C GLY A 255 -52.18 2.90 28.60
N ALA A 256 -51.54 2.58 29.72
CA ALA A 256 -52.19 1.88 30.80
C ALA A 256 -53.46 2.68 31.13
N GLY A 257 -54.59 2.21 30.62
CA GLY A 257 -55.89 2.76 30.91
C GLY A 257 -56.05 2.75 32.42
N SER A 258 -56.15 3.94 32.98
CA SER A 258 -56.54 4.18 34.35
C SER A 258 -57.83 3.42 34.67
N ALA A 259 -57.71 2.26 35.31
CA ALA A 259 -58.80 1.67 36.08
C ALA A 259 -58.93 2.49 37.37
N GLY A 260 -59.44 3.71 37.23
CA GLY A 260 -59.85 4.56 38.33
C GLY A 260 -61.23 4.13 38.83
N ALA A 261 -61.25 3.76 40.11
CA ALA A 261 -62.29 4.07 41.10
C ALA A 261 -63.76 4.02 40.65
N GLY A 262 -64.48 2.98 41.09
CA GLY A 262 -65.93 3.04 41.34
C GLY A 262 -66.20 3.19 42.85
N PRO A 263 -67.12 4.06 43.30
CA PRO A 263 -67.47 4.23 44.71
C PRO A 263 -68.61 3.29 45.15
N ALA A 264 -68.68 3.11 46.49
CA ALA A 264 -69.66 2.41 47.32
C ALA A 264 -69.37 0.92 47.61
#